data_AF-A0A7W1HQ55-F1
#
_entry.id   AF-A0A7W1HQ55-F1
#
_cell.length_a   1.000
_cell.length_b   1.000
_cell.length_c   1.000
_cell.angle_alpha   90.00
_cell.angle_beta   90.00
_cell.angle_gamma   90.00
#
_symmetry.space_group_name_H-M   'P 1'
#
loop_
_entity.id
_entity.type
_entity.pdbx_description
1 polymer ?
#
loop_
_entity_poly.entity_id
_entity_poly.type
_entity_poly.pdbx_seq_one_letter_code
_entity_poly.pdbx_strand_id
1 'polypeptide(L)'
;MEFAGLNFLDLFIALFVVVVILRGARTGFLAGIFSLVGVVVGASVGSRIAPSLMPEDGNPLYGAGITLGSILAFAVLGEVVARTIGGSIRNRLTGPTSETLDGLGGAALGFALSLVLVWAVGAFALQSPPLAGLHPAVQESRILQSLNERIPSGLITRAVADLEPLPRIRGPEPEVAAPEGSIVGDPDVRAASARTLRVTGIACGYGVEGSGWVAGRDLVVTNAHVVAGETVTRVQVGGTGRLLPAKVVVFDEKNDIAILRVDGLGLTPLRLAAPRSGDPAAVIGFPENGPLDIEPARTGATQRVISSDAYDRGPVERVVTSFRVYVRPGNSGGPAINE
;
A
#
# COMPACT_ATOMS: atom_id res chain seq x y z
N MET A 1 17.37 -33.69 -8.10
CA MET A 1 17.37 -33.89 -9.57
C MET A 1 17.27 -32.53 -10.21
N GLU A 2 18.41 -31.91 -10.49
CA GLU A 2 18.50 -30.67 -11.27
C GLU A 2 18.44 -31.03 -12.75
N PHE A 3 17.33 -30.69 -13.41
CA PHE A 3 17.33 -30.58 -14.87
C PHE A 3 17.49 -29.08 -15.19
N ALA A 4 18.63 -28.72 -15.77
CA ALA A 4 18.92 -27.42 -16.41
C ALA A 4 18.92 -26.13 -15.53
N GLY A 5 19.31 -26.20 -14.25
CA GLY A 5 19.45 -25.00 -13.40
C GLY A 5 18.14 -24.24 -13.16
N LEU A 6 17.00 -24.91 -13.38
CA LEU A 6 15.66 -24.45 -13.04
C LEU A 6 15.31 -25.02 -11.66
N ASN A 7 14.89 -24.16 -10.75
CA ASN A 7 14.46 -24.62 -9.43
C ASN A 7 13.03 -25.19 -9.49
N PHE A 8 12.57 -25.83 -8.42
CA PHE A 8 11.21 -26.41 -8.36
C PHE A 8 10.12 -25.37 -8.65
N LEU A 9 10.34 -24.12 -8.23
CA LEU A 9 9.43 -23.02 -8.46
C LEU A 9 9.36 -22.65 -9.96
N ASP A 10 10.47 -22.66 -10.68
CA ASP A 10 10.49 -22.40 -12.12
C ASP A 10 9.67 -23.44 -12.91
N LEU A 11 9.75 -24.72 -12.51
CA LEU A 11 8.95 -25.78 -13.13
C LEU A 11 7.45 -25.57 -12.86
N PHE A 12 7.10 -25.20 -11.63
CA PHE A 12 5.73 -24.90 -11.25
C PHE A 12 5.17 -23.68 -12.01
N ILE A 13 5.97 -22.61 -12.12
CA ILE A 13 5.63 -21.41 -12.89
C ILE A 13 5.42 -21.77 -14.36
N ALA A 14 6.33 -22.55 -14.96
CA ALA A 14 6.19 -22.97 -16.35
C ALA A 14 4.91 -23.78 -16.59
N LEU A 15 4.60 -24.73 -15.68
CA LEU A 15 3.36 -25.51 -15.74
C LEU A 15 2.12 -24.61 -15.62
N PHE A 16 2.13 -23.67 -14.67
CA PHE A 16 1.06 -22.71 -14.47
C PHE A 16 0.82 -21.85 -15.73
N VAL A 17 1.88 -21.28 -16.30
CA VAL A 17 1.81 -20.48 -17.53
C VAL A 17 1.23 -21.29 -18.68
N VAL A 18 1.68 -22.54 -18.87
CA VAL A 18 1.13 -23.44 -19.91
C VAL A 18 -0.36 -23.69 -19.71
N VAL A 19 -0.80 -23.97 -18.47
CA VAL A 19 -2.23 -24.19 -18.18
C VAL A 19 -3.06 -22.94 -18.49
N VAL A 20 -2.57 -21.75 -18.14
CA VAL A 20 -3.26 -20.48 -18.42
C VAL A 20 -3.31 -20.19 -19.92
N ILE A 21 -2.23 -20.45 -20.67
CA ILE A 21 -2.21 -20.34 -22.14
C ILE A 21 -3.25 -21.28 -22.76
N LEU A 22 -3.26 -22.55 -22.36
CA LEU A 22 -4.20 -23.54 -22.88
C LEU A 22 -5.65 -23.17 -22.57
N ARG A 23 -5.90 -22.65 -21.36
CA ARG A 23 -7.22 -22.11 -20.99
C ARG A 23 -7.58 -20.91 -21.86
N GLY A 24 -6.68 -19.94 -22.00
CA GLY A 24 -6.88 -18.75 -22.83
C GLY A 24 -7.17 -19.09 -24.29
N ALA A 25 -6.45 -20.08 -24.85
CA ALA A 25 -6.67 -20.57 -26.21
C ALA A 25 -8.07 -21.17 -26.40
N ARG A 26 -8.62 -21.83 -25.36
CA ARG A 26 -9.97 -22.40 -25.37
C ARG A 26 -11.05 -21.37 -25.12
N THR A 27 -10.77 -20.39 -24.27
CA THR A 27 -11.73 -19.32 -23.91
C THR A 27 -11.86 -18.29 -25.04
N GLY A 28 -10.77 -18.01 -25.76
CA GLY A 28 -10.72 -16.96 -26.80
C GLY A 28 -10.37 -15.58 -26.24
N PHE A 29 -9.86 -14.70 -27.09
CA PHE A 29 -9.40 -13.35 -26.75
C PHE A 29 -10.55 -12.47 -26.25
N LEU A 30 -11.67 -12.47 -26.99
CA LEU A 30 -12.80 -11.60 -26.68
C LEU A 30 -13.36 -11.91 -25.29
N ALA A 31 -13.60 -13.20 -25.01
CA ALA A 31 -14.07 -13.65 -23.69
C ALA A 31 -13.04 -13.41 -22.58
N GLY A 32 -11.75 -13.53 -22.88
CA GLY A 32 -10.68 -13.16 -21.97
C GLY A 32 -10.71 -11.70 -21.55
N ILE A 33 -10.88 -10.76 -22.49
CA ILE A 33 -10.97 -9.31 -22.19
C ILE A 33 -12.18 -9.01 -21.32
N PHE A 34 -13.36 -9.49 -21.68
CA PHE A 34 -14.58 -9.20 -20.91
C PHE A 34 -14.52 -9.83 -19.50
N SER A 35 -13.89 -10.99 -19.35
CA SER A 35 -13.63 -11.57 -18.03
C SER A 35 -12.66 -10.70 -17.21
N LEU A 36 -11.60 -10.17 -17.83
CA LEU A 36 -10.66 -9.25 -17.18
C LEU A 36 -11.36 -7.96 -16.72
N VAL A 37 -12.22 -7.38 -17.56
CA VAL A 37 -13.06 -6.22 -17.19
C VAL A 37 -13.96 -6.59 -16.00
N GLY A 38 -14.57 -7.77 -16.04
CA GLY A 38 -15.35 -8.31 -14.94
C GLY A 38 -14.54 -8.40 -13.63
N VAL A 39 -13.33 -8.94 -13.67
CA VAL A 39 -12.41 -8.99 -12.51
C VAL A 39 -12.16 -7.60 -11.94
N VAL A 40 -11.84 -6.62 -12.79
CA VAL A 40 -11.55 -5.23 -12.34
C VAL A 40 -12.78 -4.59 -11.70
N VAL A 41 -13.95 -4.74 -12.32
CA VAL A 41 -15.21 -4.23 -11.77
C VAL A 41 -15.55 -4.93 -10.45
N GLY A 42 -15.40 -6.25 -10.39
CA GLY A 42 -15.63 -7.05 -9.20
C GLY A 42 -14.72 -6.69 -8.04
N ALA A 43 -13.43 -6.43 -8.31
CA ALA A 43 -12.48 -5.95 -7.31
C ALA A 43 -12.91 -4.57 -6.78
N SER A 44 -13.26 -3.65 -7.67
CA SER A 44 -13.62 -2.27 -7.30
C SER A 44 -14.97 -2.17 -6.56
N VAL A 45 -15.92 -3.05 -6.89
CA VAL A 45 -17.21 -3.14 -6.19
C VAL A 45 -17.05 -3.87 -4.87
N GLY A 46 -16.35 -5.02 -4.87
CA GLY A 46 -16.08 -5.82 -3.69
C GLY A 46 -15.33 -5.06 -2.61
N SER A 47 -14.32 -4.28 -2.99
CA SER A 47 -13.54 -3.47 -2.05
C SER A 47 -14.37 -2.35 -1.39
N ARG A 48 -15.41 -1.84 -2.07
CA ARG A 48 -16.32 -0.83 -1.52
C ARG A 48 -17.42 -1.42 -0.65
N ILE A 49 -17.86 -2.64 -0.94
CA ILE A 49 -18.92 -3.32 -0.19
C ILE A 49 -18.34 -4.06 1.03
N ALA A 50 -17.11 -4.56 0.95
CA ALA A 50 -16.49 -5.31 2.03
C ALA A 50 -16.58 -4.60 3.41
N PRO A 51 -16.25 -3.31 3.55
CA PRO A 51 -16.33 -2.62 4.84
C PRO A 51 -17.74 -2.53 5.42
N SER A 52 -18.79 -2.46 4.59
CA SER A 52 -20.17 -2.31 5.06
C SER A 52 -20.81 -3.63 5.52
N LEU A 53 -20.26 -4.76 5.09
CA LEU A 53 -20.71 -6.10 5.46
C LEU A 53 -19.80 -6.78 6.50
N MET A 54 -18.72 -6.11 6.94
CA MET A 54 -17.81 -6.65 7.95
C MET A 54 -18.48 -6.70 9.33
N PRO A 55 -18.41 -7.84 10.04
CA PRO A 55 -18.82 -7.90 11.44
C PRO A 55 -17.88 -7.08 12.34
N GLU A 56 -18.40 -6.63 13.49
CA GLU A 56 -17.70 -5.69 14.41
C GLU A 56 -16.36 -6.23 14.96
N ASP A 57 -16.18 -7.55 14.92
CA ASP A 57 -14.93 -8.24 15.29
C ASP A 57 -13.77 -7.92 14.34
N GLY A 58 -14.04 -7.34 13.18
CA GLY A 58 -13.04 -6.68 12.33
C GLY A 58 -11.99 -7.62 11.75
N ASN A 59 -12.30 -8.92 11.61
CA ASN A 59 -11.33 -9.89 11.11
C ASN A 59 -11.05 -9.63 9.61
N PRO A 60 -9.79 -9.29 9.23
CA PRO A 60 -9.41 -8.95 7.85
C PRO A 60 -9.74 -10.04 6.82
N LEU A 61 -9.83 -11.31 7.25
CA LEU A 61 -10.15 -12.43 6.38
C LEU A 61 -11.56 -12.35 5.78
N TYR A 62 -12.53 -11.73 6.47
CA TYR A 62 -13.88 -11.55 5.94
C TYR A 62 -13.92 -10.52 4.81
N GLY A 63 -13.24 -9.39 4.98
CA GLY A 63 -13.14 -8.36 3.93
C GLY A 63 -12.43 -8.88 2.68
N ALA A 64 -11.37 -9.67 2.87
CA ALA A 64 -10.69 -10.37 1.80
C ALA A 64 -11.63 -11.39 1.11
N GLY A 65 -12.42 -12.14 1.88
CA GLY A 65 -13.41 -13.09 1.37
C GLY A 65 -14.51 -12.44 0.51
N ILE A 66 -15.07 -11.30 0.95
CA ILE A 66 -16.09 -10.55 0.19
C ILE A 66 -15.50 -10.00 -1.12
N THR A 67 -14.28 -9.45 -1.06
CA THR A 67 -13.60 -8.93 -2.24
C THR A 67 -13.31 -10.04 -3.24
N LEU A 68 -12.80 -11.19 -2.76
CA LEU A 68 -12.55 -12.37 -3.60
C LEU A 68 -13.85 -12.92 -4.21
N GLY A 69 -14.92 -13.04 -3.42
CA GLY A 69 -16.23 -13.47 -3.91
C GLY A 69 -16.77 -12.55 -5.00
N SER A 70 -16.60 -11.24 -4.83
CA SER A 70 -17.01 -10.23 -5.83
C SER A 70 -16.18 -10.34 -7.11
N ILE A 71 -14.86 -10.50 -7.00
CA ILE A 71 -13.98 -10.72 -8.15
C ILE A 71 -14.43 -11.95 -8.96
N LEU A 72 -14.66 -13.08 -8.28
CA LEU A 72 -15.08 -14.32 -8.94
C LEU A 72 -16.44 -14.19 -9.60
N ALA A 73 -17.42 -13.59 -8.92
CA ALA A 73 -18.76 -13.41 -9.45
C ALA A 73 -18.77 -12.53 -10.72
N PHE A 74 -18.06 -11.40 -10.69
CA PHE A 74 -18.00 -10.50 -11.84
C PHE A 74 -17.10 -11.04 -12.96
N ALA A 75 -16.07 -11.83 -12.66
CA ALA A 75 -15.27 -12.51 -13.70
C ALA A 75 -16.12 -13.49 -14.51
N VAL A 76 -16.97 -14.27 -13.83
CA VAL A 76 -17.94 -15.18 -14.47
C VAL A 76 -19.00 -14.40 -15.24
N LEU A 77 -19.53 -13.32 -14.65
CA LEU A 77 -20.49 -12.46 -15.33
C LEU A 77 -19.91 -11.85 -16.61
N GLY A 78 -18.67 -11.37 -16.56
CA GLY A 78 -17.94 -10.87 -17.72
C GLY A 78 -17.81 -11.92 -18.82
N GLU A 79 -17.47 -13.16 -18.46
CA GLU A 79 -17.41 -14.27 -19.41
C GLU A 79 -18.78 -14.60 -20.03
N VAL A 80 -19.87 -14.56 -19.24
CA VAL A 80 -21.24 -14.75 -19.75
C VAL A 80 -21.59 -13.64 -20.74
N VAL A 81 -21.38 -12.37 -20.38
CA VAL A 81 -21.62 -11.21 -21.25
C VAL A 81 -20.82 -11.33 -22.55
N ALA A 82 -19.57 -11.77 -22.46
CA ALA A 82 -18.73 -11.99 -23.64
C ALA A 82 -19.29 -13.05 -24.58
N ARG A 83 -19.89 -14.11 -24.05
CA ARG A 83 -20.53 -15.15 -24.87
C ARG A 83 -21.80 -14.62 -25.53
N THR A 84 -22.58 -13.79 -24.83
CA THR A 84 -23.80 -13.18 -25.39
C THR A 84 -23.48 -12.17 -26.48
N ILE A 85 -22.57 -11.23 -26.22
CA ILE A 85 -22.13 -10.20 -27.17
C ILE A 85 -21.30 -10.83 -28.30
N GLY A 86 -20.43 -11.78 -27.94
CA GLY A 86 -19.61 -12.55 -28.86
C GLY A 86 -20.47 -13.34 -29.84
N GLY A 87 -21.60 -13.92 -29.40
CA GLY A 87 -22.56 -14.56 -30.30
C GLY A 87 -23.13 -13.61 -31.37
N SER A 88 -23.42 -12.35 -31.02
CA SER A 88 -23.90 -11.35 -31.98
C SER A 88 -22.82 -10.86 -32.96
N ILE A 89 -21.56 -10.77 -32.52
CA ILE A 89 -20.41 -10.40 -33.38
C ILE A 89 -19.99 -11.57 -34.28
N ARG A 90 -20.06 -12.80 -33.76
CA ARG A 90 -19.66 -14.04 -34.46
C ARG A 90 -20.51 -14.30 -35.70
N ASN A 91 -21.78 -13.90 -35.70
CA ASN A 91 -22.66 -13.97 -36.88
C ASN A 91 -22.17 -13.15 -38.10
N ARG A 92 -21.17 -12.26 -37.94
CA ARG A 92 -20.56 -11.49 -39.05
C ARG A 92 -19.15 -11.95 -39.45
N LEU A 93 -18.53 -12.84 -38.67
CA LEU A 93 -17.10 -13.19 -38.79
C LEU A 93 -16.85 -14.72 -38.65
N THR A 94 -17.83 -15.55 -39.01
CA THR A 94 -17.72 -17.02 -39.01
C THR A 94 -16.82 -17.49 -40.16
N GLY A 95 -15.52 -17.42 -39.93
CA GLY A 95 -14.51 -18.14 -40.71
C GLY A 95 -13.60 -18.94 -39.78
N PRO A 96 -13.10 -20.13 -40.18
CA PRO A 96 -12.17 -20.92 -39.37
C PRO A 96 -10.88 -20.14 -39.04
N THR A 97 -10.52 -19.15 -39.85
CA THR A 97 -9.43 -18.20 -39.60
C THR A 97 -9.72 -17.24 -38.45
N SER A 98 -10.95 -16.77 -38.27
CA SER A 98 -11.30 -15.88 -37.14
C SER A 98 -11.29 -16.63 -35.81
N GLU A 99 -11.72 -17.89 -35.79
CA GLU A 99 -11.73 -18.72 -34.58
C GLU A 99 -10.32 -19.08 -34.12
N THR A 100 -9.43 -19.38 -35.07
CA THR A 100 -8.01 -19.61 -34.79
C THR A 100 -7.30 -18.34 -34.33
N LEU A 101 -7.59 -17.18 -34.92
CA LEU A 101 -7.07 -15.90 -34.46
C LEU A 101 -7.56 -15.51 -33.07
N ASP A 102 -8.84 -15.76 -32.75
CA ASP A 102 -9.39 -15.51 -31.41
C ASP A 102 -8.77 -16.44 -30.35
N GLY A 103 -8.57 -17.72 -30.68
CA GLY A 103 -7.85 -18.67 -29.83
C GLY A 103 -6.38 -18.27 -29.63
N LEU A 104 -5.67 -17.88 -30.69
CA LEU A 104 -4.28 -17.40 -30.59
C LEU A 104 -4.20 -16.10 -29.76
N GLY A 105 -5.14 -15.18 -29.95
CA GLY A 105 -5.24 -13.97 -29.13
C GLY A 105 -5.52 -14.29 -27.67
N GLY A 106 -6.41 -15.26 -27.40
CA GLY A 106 -6.70 -15.72 -26.04
C GLY A 106 -5.49 -16.39 -25.38
N ALA A 107 -4.72 -17.17 -26.14
CA ALA A 107 -3.45 -17.76 -25.71
C ALA A 107 -2.41 -16.68 -25.37
N ALA A 108 -2.26 -15.67 -26.23
CA ALA A 108 -1.35 -14.55 -26.02
C ALA A 108 -1.75 -13.69 -24.80
N LEU A 109 -3.04 -13.41 -24.63
CA LEU A 109 -3.58 -12.72 -23.47
C LEU A 109 -3.34 -13.53 -22.19
N GLY A 110 -3.63 -14.83 -22.21
CA GLY A 110 -3.37 -15.74 -21.11
C GLY A 110 -1.89 -15.79 -20.72
N PHE A 111 -0.99 -15.84 -21.71
CA PHE A 111 0.45 -15.74 -21.50
C PHE A 111 0.81 -14.43 -20.79
N ALA A 112 0.43 -13.28 -21.36
CA ALA A 112 0.75 -11.97 -20.78
C ALA A 112 0.22 -11.83 -19.34
N LEU A 113 -1.04 -12.20 -19.09
CA LEU A 113 -1.64 -12.15 -17.75
C LEU A 113 -0.94 -13.08 -16.76
N SER A 114 -0.58 -14.29 -17.19
CA SER A 114 0.13 -15.25 -16.33
C SER A 114 1.52 -14.74 -15.92
N LEU A 115 2.27 -14.10 -16.83
CA LEU A 115 3.57 -13.51 -16.51
C LEU A 115 3.44 -12.35 -15.52
N VAL A 116 2.47 -11.47 -15.73
CA VAL A 116 2.19 -10.36 -14.80
C VAL A 116 1.82 -10.88 -13.41
N LEU A 117 0.97 -11.91 -13.33
CA LEU A 117 0.56 -12.50 -12.06
C LEU A 117 1.71 -13.20 -11.34
N VAL A 118 2.48 -14.02 -12.05
CA VAL A 118 3.67 -14.70 -11.51
C VAL A 118 4.66 -13.68 -10.95
N TRP A 119 4.93 -12.61 -11.70
CA TRP A 119 5.81 -11.56 -11.26
C TRP A 119 5.25 -10.81 -10.03
N ALA A 120 3.96 -10.43 -10.03
CA ALA A 120 3.34 -9.73 -8.92
C ALA A 120 3.36 -10.56 -7.62
N VAL A 121 3.05 -11.86 -7.71
CA VAL A 121 3.11 -12.79 -6.56
C VAL A 121 4.55 -12.96 -6.08
N GLY A 122 5.52 -13.08 -6.98
CA GLY A 122 6.94 -13.15 -6.62
C GLY A 122 7.43 -11.89 -5.90
N ALA A 123 7.05 -10.70 -6.39
CA ALA A 123 7.38 -9.43 -5.77
C ALA A 123 6.74 -9.28 -4.38
N PHE A 124 5.46 -9.63 -4.25
CA PHE A 124 4.75 -9.61 -2.96
C PHE A 124 5.33 -10.60 -1.95
N ALA A 125 5.72 -11.80 -2.42
CA ALA A 125 6.32 -12.81 -1.56
C ALA A 125 7.62 -12.32 -0.92
N LEU A 126 8.44 -11.54 -1.63
CA LEU A 126 9.69 -10.95 -1.10
C LEU A 126 9.46 -9.81 -0.10
N GLN A 127 8.31 -9.15 -0.17
CA GLN A 127 7.98 -8.01 0.70
C GLN A 127 7.17 -8.43 1.94
N SER A 128 6.70 -9.68 1.98
CA SER A 128 5.77 -10.16 3.01
C SER A 128 6.49 -10.94 4.12
N PRO A 129 6.57 -10.42 5.36
CA PRO A 129 7.22 -11.12 6.46
C PRO A 129 6.70 -12.56 6.73
N PRO A 130 5.40 -12.87 6.61
CA PRO A 130 4.89 -14.23 6.78
C PRO A 130 5.40 -15.23 5.72
N LEU A 131 5.84 -14.75 4.56
CA LEU A 131 6.32 -15.55 3.45
C LEU A 131 7.85 -15.62 3.38
N ALA A 132 8.55 -15.17 4.43
CA ALA A 132 10.01 -15.16 4.51
C ALA A 132 10.65 -16.53 4.22
N GLY A 133 9.97 -17.63 4.57
CA GLY A 133 10.44 -19.00 4.26
C GLY A 133 10.48 -19.33 2.76
N LEU A 134 9.78 -18.58 1.91
CA LEU A 134 9.79 -18.73 0.45
C LEU A 134 10.80 -17.82 -0.25
N HIS A 135 11.40 -16.86 0.47
CA HIS A 135 12.35 -15.91 -0.12
C HIS A 135 13.50 -16.59 -0.86
N PRO A 136 14.16 -17.66 -0.33
CA PRO A 136 15.25 -18.32 -1.06
C PRO A 136 14.78 -18.91 -2.39
N ALA A 137 13.62 -19.58 -2.40
CA ALA A 137 13.05 -20.17 -3.62
C ALA A 137 12.69 -19.12 -4.67
N VAL A 138 12.21 -17.95 -4.24
CA VAL A 138 11.90 -16.82 -5.12
C VAL A 138 13.17 -16.15 -5.66
N GLN A 139 14.18 -15.94 -4.80
CA GLN A 139 15.45 -15.34 -5.19
C GLN A 139 16.26 -16.23 -6.13
N GLU A 140 16.16 -17.55 -6.01
CA GLU A 140 16.84 -18.51 -6.89
C GLU A 140 16.12 -18.76 -8.23
N SER A 141 14.87 -18.28 -8.39
CA SER A 141 14.08 -18.51 -9.60
C SER A 141 14.59 -17.68 -10.77
N ARG A 142 15.02 -18.35 -11.84
CA ARG A 142 15.50 -17.68 -13.05
C ARG A 142 14.37 -16.97 -13.79
N ILE A 143 13.16 -17.54 -13.76
CA ILE A 143 11.99 -16.94 -14.42
C ILE A 143 11.63 -15.62 -13.72
N LEU A 144 11.60 -15.61 -12.38
CA LEU A 144 11.27 -14.40 -11.62
C LEU A 144 12.35 -13.32 -11.72
N GLN A 145 13.64 -13.69 -11.67
CA GLN A 145 14.74 -12.75 -11.94
C GLN A 145 14.61 -12.12 -13.33
N SER A 146 14.42 -12.96 -14.35
CA SER A 146 14.21 -12.53 -15.73
C SER A 146 13.01 -11.60 -15.90
N LEU A 147 11.89 -11.88 -15.22
CA LEU A 147 10.71 -11.03 -15.24
C LEU A 147 10.98 -9.69 -14.55
N ASN A 148 11.66 -9.71 -13.40
CA ASN A 148 11.98 -8.51 -12.64
C ASN A 148 12.97 -7.56 -13.36
N GLU A 149 13.87 -8.09 -14.17
CA GLU A 149 14.78 -7.30 -15.02
C GLU A 149 14.07 -6.65 -16.21
N ARG A 150 13.03 -7.30 -16.76
CA ARG A 150 12.38 -6.91 -18.03
C ARG A 150 11.12 -6.10 -17.82
N ILE A 151 10.42 -6.32 -16.71
CA ILE A 151 9.30 -5.49 -16.30
C ILE A 151 9.89 -4.31 -15.51
N PRO A 152 9.78 -3.06 -15.99
CA PRO A 152 10.28 -1.91 -15.25
C PRO A 152 9.62 -1.88 -13.88
N SER A 153 10.39 -2.09 -12.81
CA SER A 153 9.94 -1.88 -11.42
C SER A 153 9.35 -0.47 -11.22
N GLY A 154 9.71 0.47 -12.09
CA GLY A 154 9.13 1.81 -12.28
C GLY A 154 7.63 1.85 -12.61
N LEU A 155 7.07 0.86 -13.32
CA LEU A 155 5.64 0.84 -13.69
C LEU A 155 4.75 0.46 -12.51
N ILE A 156 5.18 -0.49 -11.67
CA ILE A 156 4.48 -0.79 -10.42
C ILE A 156 4.76 0.26 -9.36
N THR A 157 5.99 0.76 -9.20
CA THR A 157 6.20 1.87 -8.26
C THR A 157 5.39 3.10 -8.65
N ARG A 158 5.09 3.33 -9.93
CA ARG A 158 4.10 4.35 -10.34
C ARG A 158 2.66 3.92 -10.09
N ALA A 159 2.23 2.72 -10.48
CA ALA A 159 0.85 2.27 -10.26
C ALA A 159 0.48 2.05 -8.79
N VAL A 160 1.45 1.67 -7.95
CA VAL A 160 1.35 1.55 -6.49
C VAL A 160 1.56 2.90 -5.82
N ALA A 161 2.46 3.77 -6.30
CA ALA A 161 2.49 5.17 -5.83
C ALA A 161 1.28 5.99 -6.31
N ASP A 162 0.56 5.55 -7.34
CA ASP A 162 -0.73 6.12 -7.74
C ASP A 162 -1.87 5.58 -6.84
N LEU A 163 -1.66 4.43 -6.17
CA LEU A 163 -2.57 3.87 -5.17
C LEU A 163 -2.26 4.36 -3.74
N GLU A 164 -1.01 4.71 -3.46
CA GLU A 164 -0.54 5.38 -2.25
C GLU A 164 0.47 6.48 -2.62
N PRO A 165 0.01 7.67 -3.06
CA PRO A 165 0.91 8.80 -3.16
C PRO A 165 1.06 9.32 -1.73
N LEU A 166 2.13 8.95 -1.04
CA LEU A 166 2.60 9.81 0.05
C LEU A 166 2.73 11.22 -0.57
N PRO A 167 1.96 12.23 -0.11
CA PRO A 167 2.05 13.56 -0.69
C PRO A 167 3.50 14.01 -0.57
N ARG A 168 4.18 14.21 -1.71
CA ARG A 168 5.58 14.63 -1.72
C ARG A 168 5.63 16.11 -1.42
N ILE A 169 5.55 16.45 -0.15
CA ILE A 169 5.86 17.80 0.33
C ILE A 169 7.37 18.00 0.13
N ARG A 170 7.75 18.44 -1.08
CA ARG A 170 9.14 18.84 -1.37
C ARG A 170 9.44 20.12 -0.62
N GLY A 171 9.93 19.97 0.61
CA GLY A 171 10.61 21.04 1.32
C GLY A 171 12.03 21.24 0.76
N PRO A 172 12.65 22.39 1.02
CA PRO A 172 14.08 22.59 0.75
C PRO A 172 14.89 21.56 1.55
N GLU A 173 15.95 21.05 0.94
CA GLU A 173 16.88 20.16 1.65
C GLU A 173 17.46 20.91 2.86
N PRO A 174 17.46 20.29 4.05
CA PRO A 174 17.96 20.93 5.26
C PRO A 174 19.49 21.07 5.17
N GLU A 175 19.97 22.31 4.98
CA GLU A 175 21.39 22.68 5.01
C GLU A 175 21.95 22.68 6.45
N VAL A 176 21.92 21.53 7.10
CA VAL A 176 22.40 21.34 8.49
C VAL A 176 23.34 20.15 8.59
N ALA A 177 24.11 20.09 9.68
CA ALA A 177 25.00 18.97 9.97
C ALA A 177 24.25 17.63 10.04
N ALA A 178 24.99 16.52 9.99
CA ALA A 178 24.37 15.21 10.16
C ALA A 178 23.71 15.07 11.55
N PRO A 179 22.64 14.27 11.66
CA PRO A 179 22.03 13.95 12.96
C PRO A 179 23.03 13.28 13.91
N GLU A 180 22.93 13.60 15.19
CA GLU A 180 23.73 12.97 16.23
C GLU A 180 22.96 11.77 16.80
N GLY A 181 23.57 10.58 16.82
CA GLY A 181 22.91 9.36 17.28
C GLY A 181 22.62 9.32 18.79
N SER A 182 23.23 10.20 19.59
CA SER A 182 23.05 10.29 21.04
C SER A 182 21.60 10.62 21.45
N ILE A 183 20.89 11.39 20.62
CA ILE A 183 19.51 11.82 20.88
C ILE A 183 18.53 10.64 21.02
N VAL A 184 18.83 9.48 20.42
CA VAL A 184 18.02 8.27 20.55
C VAL A 184 18.04 7.72 21.98
N GLY A 185 19.10 8.00 22.74
CA GLY A 185 19.26 7.62 24.14
C GLY A 185 18.65 8.62 25.13
N ASP A 186 18.17 9.77 24.66
CA ASP A 186 17.67 10.84 25.51
C ASP A 186 16.41 10.41 26.31
N PRO A 187 16.31 10.72 27.61
CA PRO A 187 15.17 10.31 28.44
C PRO A 187 13.82 10.83 27.94
N ASP A 188 13.76 12.06 27.40
CA ASP A 188 12.52 12.66 26.91
C ASP A 188 12.11 12.05 25.57
N VAL A 189 13.07 11.77 24.68
CA VAL A 189 12.84 10.99 23.45
C VAL A 189 12.33 9.58 23.76
N ARG A 190 12.95 8.90 24.72
CA ARG A 190 12.51 7.55 25.16
C ARG A 190 11.12 7.61 25.79
N ALA A 191 10.83 8.60 26.62
CA ALA A 191 9.51 8.77 27.21
C ALA A 191 8.43 9.10 26.16
N ALA A 192 8.79 9.81 25.10
CA ALA A 192 7.88 10.12 24.00
C ALA A 192 7.46 8.87 23.20
N SER A 193 8.32 7.84 23.10
CA SER A 193 7.97 6.60 22.40
C SER A 193 6.71 5.90 22.92
N ALA A 194 6.48 5.94 24.24
CA ALA A 194 5.28 5.38 24.86
C ALA A 194 3.98 6.17 24.53
N ARG A 195 4.12 7.36 23.94
CA ARG A 195 3.05 8.28 23.55
C ARG A 195 2.95 8.39 22.01
N THR A 196 3.72 7.58 21.28
CA THR A 196 3.60 7.41 19.84
C THR A 196 2.75 6.17 19.56
N LEU A 197 1.86 6.29 18.59
CA LEU A 197 0.89 5.26 18.22
C LEU A 197 1.05 4.90 16.76
N ARG A 198 0.86 3.62 16.47
CA ARG A 198 0.64 3.15 15.10
C ARG A 198 -0.79 3.50 14.72
N VAL A 199 -0.97 4.12 13.56
CA VAL A 199 -2.27 4.40 12.96
C VAL A 199 -2.46 3.42 11.81
N THR A 200 -3.60 2.73 11.79
CA THR A 200 -3.93 1.77 10.73
C THR A 200 -5.38 1.93 10.33
N GLY A 201 -5.67 1.76 9.06
CA GLY A 201 -7.05 1.77 8.59
C GLY A 201 -7.23 1.02 7.29
N ILE A 202 -8.46 1.10 6.76
CA ILE A 202 -8.83 0.48 5.49
C ILE A 202 -9.39 1.56 4.57
N ALA A 203 -8.65 1.87 3.51
CA ALA A 203 -9.04 2.77 2.44
C ALA A 203 -9.08 2.00 1.11
N CYS A 204 -10.16 2.16 0.34
CA CYS A 204 -10.33 1.49 -0.96
C CYS A 204 -10.15 -0.05 -0.95
N GLY A 205 -10.31 -0.70 0.22
CA GLY A 205 -10.10 -2.14 0.42
C GLY A 205 -8.65 -2.57 0.66
N TYR A 206 -7.72 -1.61 0.79
CA TYR A 206 -6.33 -1.83 1.15
C TYR A 206 -6.07 -1.34 2.58
N GLY A 207 -5.16 -2.02 3.28
CA GLY A 207 -4.68 -1.57 4.57
C GLY A 207 -3.75 -0.37 4.37
N VAL A 208 -4.02 0.72 5.07
CA VAL A 208 -3.17 1.91 5.11
C VAL A 208 -2.57 2.05 6.51
N GLU A 209 -1.39 2.64 6.57
CA GLU A 209 -0.63 2.74 7.81
C GLU A 209 0.13 4.05 7.95
N GLY A 210 0.34 4.42 9.19
CA GLY A 210 1.17 5.54 9.57
C GLY A 210 1.44 5.56 11.06
N SER A 211 1.92 6.71 11.51
CA SER A 211 2.22 6.99 12.90
C SER A 211 1.37 8.16 13.40
N GLY A 212 1.27 8.30 14.70
CA GLY A 212 0.58 9.40 15.35
C GLY A 212 1.10 9.58 16.77
N TRP A 213 0.72 10.66 17.42
CA TRP A 213 1.16 10.93 18.79
C TRP A 213 0.08 11.63 19.62
N VAL A 214 0.14 11.44 20.93
CA VAL A 214 -0.85 12.00 21.86
C VAL A 214 -0.65 13.50 22.02
N ALA A 215 -1.55 14.30 21.46
CA ALA A 215 -1.49 15.77 21.50
C ALA A 215 -2.44 16.39 22.53
N GLY A 216 -3.40 15.61 23.01
CA GLY A 216 -4.37 16.03 24.02
C GLY A 216 -5.01 14.83 24.69
N ARG A 217 -5.84 15.08 25.69
CA ARG A 217 -6.59 14.01 26.36
C ARG A 217 -7.48 13.31 25.33
N ASP A 218 -7.21 12.02 25.10
CA ASP A 218 -7.91 11.18 24.11
C ASP A 218 -7.84 11.74 22.67
N LEU A 219 -6.82 12.56 22.37
CA LEU A 219 -6.57 13.16 21.07
C LEU A 219 -5.20 12.75 20.52
N VAL A 220 -5.19 12.24 19.30
CA VAL A 220 -3.98 11.83 18.58
C VAL A 220 -3.85 12.70 17.33
N VAL A 221 -2.67 13.29 17.12
CA VAL A 221 -2.32 13.97 15.87
C VAL A 221 -1.64 12.97 14.95
N THR A 222 -1.97 13.05 13.66
CA THR A 222 -1.34 12.30 12.57
C THR A 222 -1.41 13.14 11.28
N ASN A 223 -0.91 12.62 10.16
CA ASN A 223 -1.07 13.28 8.86
C ASN A 223 -2.48 13.04 8.30
N ALA A 224 -3.00 13.99 7.52
CA ALA A 224 -4.31 13.84 6.89
C ALA A 224 -4.31 12.71 5.85
N HIS A 225 -3.25 12.58 5.06
CA HIS A 225 -3.15 11.51 4.07
C HIS A 225 -3.15 10.10 4.68
N VAL A 226 -2.70 9.94 5.93
CA VAL A 226 -2.69 8.63 6.62
C VAL A 226 -4.12 8.12 6.81
N VAL A 227 -5.09 9.03 7.02
CA VAL A 227 -6.49 8.68 7.29
C VAL A 227 -7.44 9.03 6.16
N ALA A 228 -6.90 9.43 5.01
CA ALA A 228 -7.69 9.87 3.86
C ALA A 228 -8.44 8.70 3.22
N GLY A 229 -9.76 8.84 3.08
CA GLY A 229 -10.60 7.81 2.44
C GLY A 229 -10.77 6.52 3.26
N GLU A 230 -10.32 6.51 4.51
CA GLU A 230 -10.52 5.38 5.40
C GLU A 230 -12.00 5.20 5.79
N THR A 231 -12.43 3.94 5.83
CA THR A 231 -13.76 3.57 6.35
C THR A 231 -13.70 3.13 7.82
N VAL A 232 -12.53 2.69 8.26
CA VAL A 232 -12.26 2.28 9.65
C VAL A 232 -10.84 2.71 10.00
N THR A 233 -10.70 3.51 11.06
CA THR A 233 -9.41 3.93 11.61
C THR A 233 -9.20 3.32 13.00
N ARG A 234 -8.03 2.76 13.23
CA ARG A 234 -7.62 2.21 14.53
C ARG A 234 -6.23 2.70 14.90
N VAL A 235 -5.98 2.82 16.20
CA VAL A 235 -4.66 3.15 16.74
C VAL A 235 -4.15 2.09 17.70
N GLN A 236 -2.83 1.96 17.79
CA GLN A 236 -2.16 1.01 18.68
C GLN A 236 -1.02 1.70 19.42
N VAL A 237 -1.08 1.71 20.76
CA VAL A 237 -0.07 2.37 21.62
C VAL A 237 1.26 1.62 21.53
N GLY A 238 2.35 2.31 21.23
CA GLY A 238 3.68 1.69 21.08
C GLY A 238 3.74 0.61 19.99
N GLY A 239 2.74 0.54 19.11
CA GLY A 239 2.62 -0.46 18.04
C GLY A 239 2.47 -1.89 18.52
N THR A 240 2.01 -2.11 19.75
CA THR A 240 1.73 -3.43 20.32
C THR A 240 0.42 -3.42 21.13
N GLY A 241 -0.18 -4.60 21.33
CA GLY A 241 -1.38 -4.74 22.16
C GLY A 241 -2.69 -4.37 21.45
N ARG A 242 -3.65 -3.84 22.21
CA ARG A 242 -5.04 -3.65 21.74
C ARG A 242 -5.15 -2.53 20.71
N LEU A 243 -5.83 -2.81 19.60
CA LEU A 243 -6.27 -1.79 18.66
C LEU A 243 -7.47 -1.03 19.23
N LEU A 244 -7.38 0.29 19.28
CA LEU A 244 -8.45 1.18 19.74
C LEU A 244 -9.14 1.82 18.54
N PRO A 245 -10.48 1.87 18.50
CA PRO A 245 -11.19 2.59 17.46
C PRO A 245 -10.88 4.09 17.56
N ALA A 246 -10.65 4.72 16.42
CA ALA A 246 -10.34 6.14 16.32
C ALA A 246 -11.33 6.83 15.38
N LYS A 247 -11.72 8.06 15.72
CA LYS A 247 -12.61 8.89 14.90
C LYS A 247 -11.89 10.16 14.48
N VAL A 248 -11.83 10.43 13.18
CA VAL A 248 -11.32 11.71 12.68
C VAL A 248 -12.25 12.84 13.15
N VAL A 249 -11.72 13.78 13.93
CA VAL A 249 -12.46 14.96 14.42
C VAL A 249 -11.99 16.27 13.79
N VAL A 250 -10.76 16.29 13.25
CA VAL A 250 -10.24 17.37 12.41
C VAL A 250 -9.52 16.73 11.24
N PHE A 251 -9.75 17.28 10.05
CA PHE A 251 -9.09 16.89 8.82
C PHE A 251 -8.72 18.15 8.05
N ASP A 252 -7.44 18.53 8.09
CA ASP A 252 -6.88 19.68 7.39
C ASP A 252 -6.08 19.19 6.19
N GLU A 253 -6.74 19.17 5.03
CA GLU A 253 -6.16 18.81 3.74
C GLU A 253 -4.97 19.70 3.38
N LYS A 254 -5.07 21.00 3.71
CA LYS A 254 -4.11 22.02 3.27
C LYS A 254 -2.75 21.81 3.93
N ASN A 255 -2.75 21.55 5.24
CA ASN A 255 -1.55 21.38 6.04
C ASN A 255 -1.16 19.91 6.24
N ASP A 256 -1.94 18.97 5.69
CA ASP A 256 -1.76 17.53 5.85
C ASP A 256 -1.77 17.10 7.33
N ILE A 257 -2.75 17.60 8.10
CA ILE A 257 -2.91 17.31 9.53
C ILE A 257 -4.29 16.71 9.78
N ALA A 258 -4.35 15.61 10.53
CA ALA A 258 -5.57 15.09 11.10
C ALA A 258 -5.48 14.98 12.63
N ILE A 259 -6.62 15.16 13.29
CA ILE A 259 -6.78 14.88 14.72
C ILE A 259 -7.79 13.76 14.86
N LEU A 260 -7.38 12.71 15.56
CA LEU A 260 -8.20 11.56 15.89
C LEU A 260 -8.63 11.63 17.35
N ARG A 261 -9.90 11.33 17.62
CA ARG A 261 -10.42 11.06 18.95
C ARG A 261 -10.39 9.56 19.21
N VAL A 262 -9.79 9.18 20.33
CA VAL A 262 -9.59 7.78 20.74
C VAL A 262 -10.09 7.62 22.17
N ASP A 263 -11.34 7.21 22.32
CA ASP A 263 -11.98 7.13 23.64
C ASP A 263 -11.26 6.08 24.51
N GLY A 264 -10.91 6.47 25.74
CA GLY A 264 -10.24 5.59 26.70
C GLY A 264 -8.74 5.37 26.44
N LEU A 265 -8.08 6.33 25.77
CA LEU A 265 -6.64 6.27 25.52
C LEU A 265 -5.84 6.45 26.81
N GLY A 266 -6.23 7.39 27.68
CA GLY A 266 -5.67 7.51 29.03
C GLY A 266 -4.19 7.86 29.12
N LEU A 267 -3.60 8.40 28.04
CA LEU A 267 -2.18 8.79 27.98
C LEU A 267 -1.99 10.29 28.19
N THR A 268 -0.86 10.67 28.78
CA THR A 268 -0.46 12.07 28.94
C THR A 268 0.03 12.65 27.61
N PRO A 269 -0.43 13.86 27.22
CA PRO A 269 -0.02 14.50 25.96
C PRO A 269 1.46 14.89 25.92
N LEU A 270 2.04 14.88 24.72
CA LEU A 270 3.30 15.55 24.43
C LEU A 270 3.12 17.06 24.38
N ARG A 271 4.16 17.79 24.77
CA ARG A 271 4.19 19.25 24.72
C ARG A 271 4.76 19.70 23.38
N LEU A 272 4.11 20.67 22.75
CA LEU A 272 4.65 21.30 21.56
C LEU A 272 5.78 22.28 21.93
N ALA A 273 6.85 22.26 21.14
CA ALA A 273 7.95 23.19 21.22
C ALA A 273 8.12 23.91 19.87
N ALA A 274 8.62 25.14 19.90
CA ALA A 274 8.96 25.87 18.67
C ALA A 274 10.26 25.30 18.08
N PRO A 275 10.31 24.96 16.78
CA PRO A 275 11.50 24.39 16.18
C PRO A 275 12.62 25.43 16.09
N ARG A 276 13.87 24.99 16.30
CA ARG A 276 15.06 25.82 16.09
C ARG A 276 16.01 25.10 15.13
N SER A 277 16.46 25.82 14.12
CA SER A 277 17.36 25.26 13.11
C SER A 277 18.70 24.87 13.75
N GLY A 278 19.15 23.65 13.48
CA GLY A 278 20.38 23.07 14.01
C GLY A 278 20.19 22.16 15.22
N ASP A 279 19.06 22.24 15.92
CA ASP A 279 18.79 21.47 17.13
C ASP A 279 18.73 19.96 16.84
N PRO A 280 19.31 19.12 17.72
CA PRO A 280 19.10 17.68 17.71
C PRO A 280 17.61 17.35 17.87
N ALA A 281 17.15 16.37 17.11
CA ALA A 281 15.80 15.83 17.23
C ALA A 281 15.82 14.32 16.97
N ALA A 282 14.71 13.66 17.27
CA ALA A 282 14.45 12.27 16.91
C ALA A 282 13.06 12.17 16.29
N VAL A 283 12.94 11.44 15.19
CA VAL A 283 11.64 11.09 14.60
C VAL A 283 11.25 9.72 15.13
N ILE A 284 10.05 9.62 15.70
CA ILE A 284 9.53 8.37 16.26
C ILE A 284 8.37 7.88 15.39
N GLY A 285 8.39 6.62 14.97
CA GLY A 285 7.34 6.08 14.11
C GLY A 285 7.31 4.56 14.03
N PHE A 286 6.51 4.06 13.08
CA PHE A 286 6.30 2.65 12.79
C PHE A 286 6.54 2.40 11.30
N PRO A 287 7.81 2.37 10.86
CA PRO A 287 8.12 2.25 9.45
C PRO A 287 7.71 0.88 8.91
N GLU A 288 7.10 0.84 7.73
CA GLU A 288 6.72 -0.39 7.00
C GLU A 288 5.88 -1.37 7.85
N ASN A 289 4.97 -0.83 8.66
CA ASN A 289 4.21 -1.56 9.68
C ASN A 289 5.08 -2.32 10.70
N GLY A 290 6.35 -1.97 10.80
CA GLY A 290 7.33 -2.63 11.64
C GLY A 290 7.17 -2.27 13.12
N PRO A 291 8.15 -2.67 13.94
CA PRO A 291 8.22 -2.23 15.34
C PRO A 291 8.40 -0.70 15.45
N LEU A 292 8.20 -0.18 16.66
CA LEU A 292 8.53 1.22 16.96
C LEU A 292 10.01 1.48 16.65
N ASP A 293 10.26 2.55 15.91
CA ASP A 293 11.59 2.97 15.48
C ASP A 293 11.84 4.43 15.86
N ILE A 294 13.09 4.74 16.20
CA ILE A 294 13.54 6.08 16.61
C ILE A 294 14.74 6.44 15.76
N GLU A 295 14.55 7.36 14.81
CA GLU A 295 15.59 7.79 13.89
C GLU A 295 16.16 9.15 14.35
N PRO A 296 17.49 9.30 14.46
CA PRO A 296 18.09 10.59 14.78
C PRO A 296 17.84 11.57 13.63
N ALA A 297 17.47 12.79 14.01
CA ALA A 297 17.16 13.87 13.11
C ALA A 297 17.93 15.14 13.49
N ARG A 298 18.07 16.06 12.54
CA ARG A 298 18.48 17.43 12.83
C ARG A 298 17.48 18.41 12.25
N THR A 299 17.04 19.34 13.09
CA THR A 299 16.05 20.35 12.72
C THR A 299 16.66 21.32 11.72
N GLY A 300 15.98 21.54 10.60
CA GLY A 300 16.35 22.50 9.56
C GLY A 300 15.61 23.83 9.72
N ALA A 301 15.62 24.64 8.66
CA ALA A 301 14.93 25.92 8.66
C ALA A 301 13.41 25.76 8.56
N THR A 302 12.69 26.70 9.18
CA THR A 302 11.24 26.85 8.98
C THR A 302 10.99 27.87 7.89
N GLN A 303 10.32 27.47 6.81
CA GLN A 303 10.14 28.29 5.62
C GLN A 303 8.74 28.10 5.01
N ARG A 304 8.28 29.12 4.26
CA ARG A 304 7.09 28.99 3.41
C ARG A 304 7.45 28.22 2.14
N VAL A 305 6.63 27.23 1.80
CA VAL A 305 6.79 26.42 0.59
C VAL A 305 5.48 26.34 -0.16
N ILE A 306 5.58 26.21 -1.49
CA ILE A 306 4.46 25.90 -2.37
C ILE A 306 4.52 24.41 -2.69
N SER A 307 3.46 23.68 -2.41
CA SER A 307 3.39 22.23 -2.58
C SER A 307 1.95 21.78 -2.89
N SER A 308 1.67 20.48 -2.78
CA SER A 308 0.34 19.89 -2.96
C SER A 308 -0.29 19.55 -1.61
N ASP A 309 -1.62 19.58 -1.49
CA ASP A 309 -2.40 19.15 -0.33
C ASP A 309 -2.32 17.63 -0.06
N ALA A 310 -3.03 17.15 0.96
CA ALA A 310 -3.07 15.74 1.35
C ALA A 310 -3.60 14.78 0.26
N TYR A 311 -4.22 15.30 -0.81
CA TYR A 311 -4.71 14.56 -1.97
C TYR A 311 -3.86 14.85 -3.24
N ASP A 312 -2.65 15.39 -3.08
CA ASP A 312 -1.75 15.81 -4.14
C ASP A 312 -2.33 16.89 -5.09
N ARG A 313 -3.29 17.70 -4.61
CA ARG A 313 -3.81 18.85 -5.35
C ARG A 313 -3.05 20.11 -4.97
N GLY A 314 -2.59 20.87 -5.95
CA GLY A 314 -1.85 22.11 -5.73
C GLY A 314 -2.28 23.23 -6.67
N PRO A 315 -1.66 24.42 -6.55
CA PRO A 315 -0.65 24.78 -5.56
C PRO A 315 -1.25 25.21 -4.21
N VAL A 316 -0.60 24.80 -3.12
CA VAL A 316 -0.94 25.19 -1.74
C VAL A 316 0.30 25.76 -1.05
N GLU A 317 0.16 26.96 -0.50
CA GLU A 317 1.18 27.58 0.35
C GLU A 317 1.03 27.13 1.80
N ARG A 318 2.13 26.69 2.40
CA ARG A 318 2.21 26.29 3.81
C ARG A 318 3.58 26.60 4.42
N VAL A 319 3.65 26.60 5.75
CA VAL A 319 4.90 26.73 6.50
C VAL A 319 5.37 25.33 6.89
N VAL A 320 6.61 24.98 6.54
CA VAL A 320 7.22 23.69 6.87
C VAL A 320 8.54 23.89 7.59
N THR A 321 8.83 23.00 8.53
CA THR A 321 10.16 22.84 9.11
C THR A 321 10.80 21.62 8.47
N SER A 322 11.95 21.79 7.82
CA SER A 322 12.68 20.65 7.26
C SER A 322 13.43 19.90 8.37
N PHE A 323 13.64 18.60 8.18
CA PHE A 323 14.45 17.78 9.07
C PHE A 323 15.42 16.96 8.24
N ARG A 324 16.70 16.94 8.63
CA ARG A 324 17.67 16.00 8.06
C ARG A 324 17.51 14.68 8.81
N VAL A 325 16.90 13.68 8.18
CA VAL A 325 16.57 12.39 8.80
C VAL A 325 16.34 11.35 7.69
N TYR A 326 16.56 10.08 8.01
CA TYR A 326 16.16 8.97 7.15
C TYR A 326 14.71 8.59 7.45
N VAL A 327 13.78 8.90 6.53
CA VAL A 327 12.35 8.61 6.69
C VAL A 327 11.97 7.44 5.78
N ARG A 328 11.25 6.47 6.34
CA ARG A 328 10.63 5.35 5.62
C ARG A 328 9.10 5.50 5.63
N PRO A 329 8.37 4.91 4.66
CA PRO A 329 6.92 4.80 4.73
C PRO A 329 6.47 4.25 6.09
N GLY A 330 5.35 4.72 6.64
CA GLY A 330 4.90 4.38 8.00
C GLY A 330 5.38 5.34 9.10
N ASN A 331 6.48 6.10 8.90
CA ASN A 331 6.89 7.16 9.82
C ASN A 331 5.98 8.41 9.76
N SER A 332 5.25 8.60 8.65
CA SER A 332 4.34 9.74 8.44
C SER A 332 3.33 9.86 9.58
N GLY A 333 3.15 11.07 10.12
CA GLY A 333 2.28 11.36 11.26
C GLY A 333 2.94 11.20 12.63
N GLY A 334 4.13 10.58 12.68
CA GLY A 334 4.93 10.48 13.90
C GLY A 334 5.47 11.84 14.36
N PRO A 335 5.80 11.99 15.65
CA PRO A 335 6.35 13.24 16.16
C PRO A 335 7.85 13.35 15.88
N ALA A 336 8.32 14.59 15.69
CA ALA A 336 9.72 14.94 15.88
C ALA A 336 9.90 15.47 17.32
N ILE A 337 10.83 14.88 18.07
CA ILE A 337 11.05 15.12 19.50
C ILE A 337 12.45 15.69 19.69
N ASN A 338 12.57 16.80 20.40
CA ASN A 338 13.84 17.34 20.87
C ASN A 338 14.13 16.88 22.31
N GLU A 339 15.29 17.26 22.84
CA GLU A 339 15.60 17.20 24.28
C GLU A 339 14.74 18.15 25.13
#